data_AF-A0A7G9RC17-F1
#
_entry.id   AF-A0A7G9RC17-F1
#
_cell.length_a   1.000
_cell.length_b   1.000
_cell.length_c   1.000
_cell.angle_alpha   90.00
_cell.angle_beta   90.00
_cell.angle_gamma   90.00
#
_symmetry.space_group_name_H-M   'P 1'
#
loop_
_entity.id
_entity.type
_entity.pdbx_description
1 polymer ?
#
loop_
_entity_poly.entity_id
_entity_poly.type
_entity_poly.pdbx_seq_one_letter_code
_entity_poly.pdbx_strand_id
1 'polypeptide(L)'
;MISNITARARDHRVIVMWQEAFVALEDRSFRVYRRAGGAGRWSRVAEVTFGPGQQRKFVDSGPWPASSRLEYGVTELHPCGETRICVGEEPVRQCGIATVRREGRSEAVDA
;
A
#
# COMPACT_ATOMS: atom_id res chain seq x y z
N MET A 1 7.27 -8.92 -9.88
CA MET A 1 7.85 -8.80 -8.51
C MET A 1 7.72 -7.37 -8.05
N ILE A 2 7.07 -7.17 -6.90
CA ILE A 2 6.76 -5.86 -6.34
C ILE A 2 7.82 -5.48 -5.29
N SER A 3 8.32 -4.25 -5.36
CA SER A 3 9.26 -3.67 -4.40
C SER A 3 8.92 -2.21 -4.09
N ASN A 4 9.63 -1.62 -3.12
CA ASN A 4 9.56 -0.20 -2.79
C ASN A 4 8.13 0.34 -2.62
N ILE A 5 7.30 -0.41 -1.90
CA ILE A 5 5.95 0.03 -1.55
C ILE A 5 6.10 1.21 -0.57
N THR A 6 5.50 2.34 -0.91
CA THR A 6 5.46 3.55 -0.09
C THR A 6 4.02 4.00 0.10
N ALA A 7 3.74 4.60 1.26
CA ALA A 7 2.44 5.16 1.59
C ALA A 7 2.65 6.54 2.20
N ARG A 8 1.91 7.53 1.72
CA ARG A 8 1.98 8.91 2.22
C ARG A 8 0.59 9.44 2.49
N ALA A 9 0.39 10.00 3.69
CA ALA A 9 -0.83 10.72 4.02
C ALA A 9 -0.82 12.09 3.32
N ARG A 10 -1.94 12.44 2.69
CA ARG A 10 -2.20 13.76 2.10
C ARG A 10 -3.68 14.06 2.38
N ASP A 11 -3.94 15.11 3.14
CA ASP A 11 -5.28 15.47 3.60
C ASP A 11 -6.00 14.28 4.28
N HIS A 12 -7.13 13.85 3.72
CA HIS A 12 -7.93 12.72 4.19
C HIS A 12 -7.67 11.43 3.39
N ARG A 13 -6.56 11.35 2.65
CA ARG A 13 -6.25 10.23 1.76
C ARG A 13 -4.86 9.68 2.03
N VAL A 14 -4.64 8.45 1.60
CA VAL A 14 -3.31 7.83 1.54
C VAL A 14 -2.97 7.51 0.09
N ILE A 15 -1.84 8.03 -0.37
CA ILE A 15 -1.28 7.69 -1.67
C ILE A 15 -0.33 6.51 -1.48
N VAL A 16 -0.65 5.39 -2.13
CA VAL A 16 0.15 4.17 -2.13
C VAL A 16 0.84 4.04 -3.48
N MET A 17 2.14 3.83 -3.48
CA MET A 17 2.94 3.66 -4.69
C MET A 17 3.87 2.46 -4.55
N TRP A 18 4.19 1.79 -5.66
CA TRP A 18 5.12 0.67 -5.67
C TRP A 18 5.91 0.63 -6.96
N GLN A 19 6.94 -0.21 -6.99
CA GLN A 19 7.74 -0.49 -8.17
C GLN A 19 7.63 -1.96 -8.52
N GLU A 20 7.80 -2.24 -9.81
CA GLU A 20 8.02 -3.59 -10.30
C GLU A 20 9.52 -3.75 -10.58
N ALA A 21 10.08 -4.91 -10.26
CA ALA A 21 11.49 -5.22 -10.56
C ALA A 21 11.79 -5.20 -12.07
N PHE A 22 10.78 -5.47 -12.89
CA PHE A 22 10.87 -5.46 -14.35
C PHE A 22 9.69 -4.66 -14.90
N VAL A 23 9.95 -3.84 -15.92
CA VAL A 23 8.89 -3.14 -16.63
C VAL A 23 8.08 -4.17 -17.40
N ALA A 24 6.80 -4.29 -17.08
CA ALA A 24 5.89 -5.16 -17.81
C ALA A 24 5.68 -4.64 -19.24
N LEU A 25 5.70 -5.56 -20.21
CA LEU A 25 5.35 -5.30 -21.61
C LEU A 25 3.86 -5.47 -21.89
N GLU A 26 3.11 -5.89 -20.88
CA GLU A 26 1.67 -6.17 -20.91
C GLU A 26 0.98 -5.53 -19.71
N ASP A 27 -0.35 -5.52 -19.75
CA ASP A 27 -1.17 -5.06 -18.64
C ASP A 27 -0.97 -5.94 -17.41
N ARG A 28 -0.79 -5.30 -16.26
CA ARG A 28 -0.62 -5.97 -14.96
C ARG A 28 -1.72 -5.56 -14.01
N SER A 29 -2.32 -6.56 -13.40
CA SER A 29 -3.33 -6.39 -12.35
C SER A 29 -2.70 -6.55 -10.98
N PHE A 30 -3.09 -5.68 -10.06
CA PHE A 30 -2.59 -5.67 -8.68
C PHE A 30 -3.75 -5.56 -7.71
N ARG A 31 -3.55 -6.12 -6.52
CA ARG A 31 -4.50 -5.98 -5.42
C ARG A 31 -3.83 -5.23 -4.26
N VAL A 32 -4.53 -4.24 -3.74
CA VAL A 32 -4.06 -3.42 -2.63
C VAL A 32 -4.81 -3.80 -1.38
N TYR A 33 -4.05 -4.00 -0.31
CA TYR A 33 -4.54 -4.38 1.00
C TYR A 33 -4.20 -3.32 2.03
N ARG A 34 -5.07 -3.18 3.03
CA ARG A 34 -4.90 -2.28 4.17
C ARG A 34 -5.16 -3.03 5.47
N ARG A 35 -4.37 -2.75 6.51
CA ARG A 35 -4.69 -3.10 7.90
C ARG A 35 -4.41 -1.96 8.86
N ALA A 36 -5.08 -1.99 10.00
CA ALA A 36 -4.89 -1.06 11.10
C ALA A 36 -3.90 -1.62 12.14
N GLY A 37 -3.03 -0.77 12.69
CA GLY A 37 -2.30 -1.06 13.94
C GLY A 37 -1.30 -2.22 13.93
N GLY A 38 -0.78 -2.65 12.78
CA GLY A 38 0.29 -3.69 12.66
C GLY A 38 -0.14 -5.13 12.96
N ALA A 39 -1.12 -5.33 13.84
CA ALA A 39 -1.70 -6.64 14.19
C ALA A 39 -3.10 -6.86 13.61
N GLY A 40 -3.68 -5.87 12.93
CA GLY A 40 -5.00 -6.00 12.31
C GLY A 40 -5.05 -6.98 11.14
N ARG A 41 -6.27 -7.43 10.80
CA ARG A 41 -6.51 -8.25 9.61
C ARG A 41 -6.32 -7.42 8.34
N TRP A 42 -5.60 -7.96 7.36
CA TRP A 42 -5.54 -7.40 6.02
C TRP A 42 -6.92 -7.42 5.36
N SER A 43 -7.35 -6.26 4.85
CA SER A 43 -8.58 -6.10 4.09
C SER A 43 -8.24 -5.62 2.69
N ARG A 44 -8.87 -6.22 1.66
CA ARG A 44 -8.74 -5.74 0.29
C ARG A 44 -9.40 -4.37 0.17
N VAL A 45 -8.67 -3.38 -0.31
CA VAL A 45 -9.19 -2.02 -0.54
C VAL A 45 -9.24 -1.64 -2.02
N ALA A 46 -8.48 -2.33 -2.87
CA ALA A 46 -8.51 -2.08 -4.30
C ALA A 46 -8.05 -3.28 -5.13
N GLU A 47 -8.47 -3.26 -6.39
CA GLU A 47 -7.88 -4.00 -7.49
C GLU A 47 -7.67 -3.01 -8.63
N VAL A 48 -6.48 -2.95 -9.19
CA VAL A 48 -6.08 -1.95 -10.19
C VAL A 48 -5.29 -2.61 -11.30
N THR A 49 -5.57 -2.21 -12.54
CA THR A 49 -4.84 -2.67 -13.73
C THR A 49 -4.07 -1.51 -14.32
N PHE A 50 -2.81 -1.75 -14.65
CA PHE A 50 -1.97 -0.75 -15.31
C PHE A 50 -1.33 -1.33 -16.55
N GLY A 51 -1.28 -0.51 -17.61
CA GLY A 51 -0.53 -0.82 -18.81
C GLY A 51 0.97 -0.63 -18.65
N PRO A 52 1.75 -0.98 -19.69
CA PRO A 52 3.20 -0.80 -19.72
C PRO A 52 3.63 0.64 -19.40
N GLY A 53 4.66 0.81 -18.58
CA GLY A 53 5.25 2.12 -18.26
C GLY A 53 4.43 3.05 -17.36
N GLN A 54 3.18 2.71 -17.04
CA GLN A 54 2.37 3.55 -16.14
C GLN A 54 2.88 3.51 -14.69
N GLN A 55 2.84 4.65 -14.02
CA GLN A 55 3.21 4.72 -12.61
C GLN A 55 2.23 3.91 -11.75
N ARG A 56 2.76 3.01 -10.93
CA ARG A 56 1.94 2.16 -10.04
C ARG A 56 1.52 2.95 -8.81
N LYS A 57 0.30 3.48 -8.86
CA LYS A 57 -0.24 4.39 -7.84
C LYS A 57 -1.71 4.09 -7.56
N PHE A 58 -2.05 3.99 -6.29
CA PHE A 58 -3.41 3.91 -5.79
C PHE A 58 -3.67 5.02 -4.76
N VAL A 59 -4.90 5.55 -4.72
CA VAL A 59 -5.31 6.55 -3.73
C VAL A 59 -6.41 5.95 -2.85
N ASP A 60 -6.07 5.67 -1.60
CA ASP A 60 -7.02 5.24 -0.59
C ASP A 60 -7.73 6.46 0.01
N SER A 61 -9.04 6.54 -0.18
CA SER A 61 -9.90 7.57 0.41
C SER A 61 -10.81 7.01 1.51
N GLY A 62 -10.55 5.78 1.96
CA GLY A 62 -11.29 5.15 3.03
C GLY A 62 -11.00 5.80 4.40
N PRO A 63 -11.84 5.50 5.39
CA PRO A 63 -11.75 6.15 6.69
C PRO A 63 -10.43 5.83 7.39
N TRP A 64 -9.88 6.83 8.07
CA TRP A 64 -8.78 6.62 8.99
C TRP A 64 -9.31 5.97 10.29
N PRO A 65 -8.84 4.77 10.66
CA PRO A 65 -9.22 4.16 11.92
C PRO A 65 -8.66 4.96 13.10
N ALA A 66 -9.24 4.76 14.28
CA ALA A 66 -8.77 5.36 15.52
C ALA A 66 -7.30 5.03 15.84
N SER A 67 -6.78 3.91 15.32
CA SER A 67 -5.42 3.40 15.57
C SER A 67 -4.27 4.28 15.06
N SER A 68 -4.54 5.45 14.47
CA SER A 68 -3.59 6.46 13.93
C SER A 68 -2.46 5.94 13.03
N ARG A 69 -2.45 4.66 12.71
CA ARG A 69 -1.47 3.91 11.92
C ARG A 69 -2.20 2.96 10.99
N LEU A 70 -1.84 3.04 9.72
CA LEU A 70 -2.25 2.15 8.64
C LEU A 70 -1.03 1.49 8.02
N GLU A 71 -1.22 0.26 7.57
CA GLU A 71 -0.24 -0.48 6.79
C GLU A 71 -0.85 -0.93 5.47
N TYR A 72 -0.03 -0.94 4.43
CA TYR A 72 -0.40 -1.27 3.08
C TYR A 72 0.50 -2.34 2.51
N GLY A 73 -0.14 -3.33 1.87
CA GLY A 73 0.52 -4.39 1.11
C GLY A 73 -0.05 -4.41 -0.31
N VAL A 74 0.77 -4.82 -1.27
CA VAL A 74 0.36 -4.97 -2.67
C VAL A 74 0.80 -6.32 -3.18
N THR A 75 -0.08 -6.97 -3.94
CA THR A 75 0.16 -8.25 -4.60
C THR A 75 -0.08 -8.11 -6.10
N GLU A 76 0.54 -9.00 -6.87
CA GLU A 76 0.36 -9.12 -8.32
C GLU A 76 -0.63 -10.26 -8.59
N LEU A 77 -1.59 -10.03 -9.49
CA LEU A 77 -2.55 -11.02 -9.95
C LEU A 77 -2.06 -11.63 -11.26
N HIS A 78 -1.86 -12.95 -11.25
CA HIS A 78 -1.51 -13.74 -12.41
C HIS A 78 -2.66 -14.69 -12.75
N PRO A 79 -2.73 -15.20 -14.00
CA PRO A 79 -3.68 -16.26 -14.37
C PRO A 79 -3.56 -17.51 -13.48
N CYS A 80 -2.36 -17.79 -12.98
CA CYS A 80 -2.07 -18.92 -12.10
C CYS A 80 -2.32 -18.65 -10.61
N GLY A 81 -2.75 -17.44 -10.23
CA GLY A 81 -3.02 -17.05 -8.85
C GLY A 81 -2.43 -15.70 -8.45
N GLU A 82 -2.50 -15.42 -7.16
CA GLU A 82 -2.06 -14.14 -6.58
C GLU A 82 -0.75 -14.32 -5.80
N THR A 83 0.18 -13.36 -5.90
CA THR A 83 1.39 -13.36 -5.07
C THR A 83 1.04 -13.09 -3.60
N ARG A 84 1.93 -13.42 -2.66
CA ARG A 84 1.64 -13.26 -1.22
C ARG A 84 1.93 -11.84 -0.72
N ILE A 85 1.11 -11.36 0.22
CA ILE A 85 1.45 -10.21 1.06
C ILE A 85 2.51 -10.67 2.06
N CYS A 86 3.55 -9.86 2.25
CA CYS A 86 4.54 -10.17 3.28
C CYS A 86 4.02 -9.85 4.68
N VAL A 87 4.26 -10.77 5.60
CA VAL A 87 3.83 -10.72 6.99
C VAL A 87 5.03 -11.00 7.88
N GLY A 88 5.84 -10.00 8.20
CA GLY A 88 6.91 -10.12 9.22
C GLY A 88 8.23 -9.42 8.91
N GLU A 89 9.07 -9.30 9.94
CA GLU A 89 10.41 -8.69 9.97
C GLU A 89 11.52 -9.68 9.52
N GLU A 90 11.25 -10.55 8.54
CA GLU A 90 12.29 -11.43 8.01
C GLU A 90 13.29 -10.61 7.17
N PRO A 91 14.59 -10.61 7.52
CA PRO A 91 15.58 -9.76 6.89
C PRO A 91 16.10 -10.39 5.59
N VAL A 92 15.21 -10.86 4.71
CA VAL A 92 15.64 -11.35 3.39
C VAL A 92 14.63 -10.98 2.32
N ARG A 93 14.84 -9.78 1.75
CA ARG A 93 14.70 -9.39 0.35
C ARG A 93 13.39 -9.83 -0.38
N GLN A 94 12.69 -8.82 -0.93
CA GLN A 94 11.79 -8.88 -2.11
C GLN A 94 10.27 -8.85 -1.89
N CYS A 95 9.80 -8.16 -0.85
CA CYS A 95 8.41 -7.72 -0.73
C CYS A 95 8.28 -6.62 0.33
N GLY A 96 7.39 -5.65 0.13
CA GLY A 96 7.29 -4.46 0.98
C GLY A 96 5.96 -4.35 1.73
N ILE A 97 5.99 -3.82 2.95
CA ILE A 97 4.82 -3.21 3.59
C ILE A 97 5.13 -1.72 3.73
N ALA A 98 4.19 -0.87 3.34
CA ALA A 98 4.28 0.55 3.64
C ALA A 98 3.48 0.89 4.89
N THR A 99 4.10 1.60 5.83
CA THR A 99 3.42 2.13 7.02
C THR A 99 3.19 3.62 6.85
N VAL A 100 2.00 4.09 7.21
CA VAL A 100 1.68 5.52 7.30
C VAL A 100 1.04 5.81 8.64
N ARG A 101 1.41 6.93 9.24
CA ARG A 101 0.78 7.45 10.46
C ARG A 101 0.00 8.71 10.12
N ARG A 102 -1.09 8.95 10.84
CA ARG A 102 -1.78 10.22 10.79
C ARG A 102 -0.86 11.18 11.53
N GLU A 103 -0.30 12.17 10.85
CA GLU A 103 0.34 13.26 11.57
C GLU A 103 -0.73 13.88 12.47
N GLY A 104 -0.43 13.95 13.77
CA GLY A 104 -1.27 14.66 14.71
C GLY A 104 -1.39 16.08 14.21
N ARG A 105 -2.62 16.58 14.09
CA ARG A 105 -2.86 17.99 13.85
C ARG A 105 -2.22 18.71 15.05
N SER A 106 -1.13 19.45 14.87
CA SER A 106 -0.69 20.39 15.90
C SER A 106 -1.78 21.44 15.98
N GLU A 107 -2.65 21.35 16.99
CA GLU A 107 -3.52 22.46 17.35
C GLU A 107 -2.59 23.56 17.87
N ALA A 108 -2.46 24.63 17.09
CA ALA A 108 -1.99 25.89 17.63
C ALA A 108 -3.04 26.31 18.67
N VAL A 109 -2.66 26.24 19.94
CA VAL A 109 -3.35 26.95 21.01
C VAL A 109 -3.01 28.42 20.82
N ASP A 110 -3.95 29.19 20.26
CA ASP A 110 -3.91 30.65 20.36
C ASP A 110 -4.13 31.02 21.83
N ALA A 111 -3.20 31.81 22.36
CA ALA A 111 -3.21 32.38 23.71
C ALA A 111 -3.84 33.78 23.71
#